data_AF-A0A9P6DW39-F1
#
_entry.id   AF-A0A9P6DW39-F1
#
_cell.length_a   1.000
_cell.length_b   1.000
_cell.length_c   1.000
_cell.angle_alpha   90.00
_cell.angle_beta   90.00
_cell.angle_gamma   90.00
#
_symmetry.space_group_name_H-M   'P 1'
#
loop_
_entity.id
_entity.type
_entity.pdbx_description
1 polymer ?
#
loop_
_entity_poly.entity_id
_entity_poly.type
_entity_poly.pdbx_seq_one_letter_code
_entity_poly.pdbx_strand_id
1 'polypeptide(L)'
;MIGWIAASNLVAKAWGRNASYASRLRHWSCAYLVDFEDLPKNDAGSWNTSVLMTDEDLKQDIQTHLQSLGPFVSAMDIVHFLDTPTMKAHLKRHKGISECTAQQWMRMMGYRLRKEKKGQYSDGHERNNVVDY
;
A
#
# COMPACT_ATOMS: atom_id res chain seq x y z
N MET A 1 -0.18 -22.03 33.79
CA MET A 1 0.24 -20.74 33.20
C MET A 1 1.59 -20.93 32.54
N ILE A 2 1.71 -20.65 31.24
CA ILE A 2 2.99 -20.76 30.53
C ILE A 2 3.83 -19.54 30.93
N GLY A 3 5.06 -19.76 31.42
CA GLY A 3 5.97 -18.66 31.76
C GLY A 3 6.38 -17.85 30.53
N TRP A 4 6.72 -16.57 30.73
CA TRP A 4 7.04 -15.62 29.64
C TRP A 4 8.13 -16.13 28.69
N ILE A 5 9.08 -16.91 29.22
CA ILE A 5 10.16 -17.53 28.43
C ILE A 5 9.63 -18.56 27.44
N ALA A 6 8.72 -19.44 27.88
CA ALA A 6 8.13 -20.47 27.05
C ALA A 6 7.18 -19.88 26.01
N ALA A 7 6.41 -18.85 26.38
CA ALA A 7 5.55 -18.12 25.47
C ALA A 7 6.34 -17.43 24.34
N SER A 8 7.41 -16.70 24.66
CA SER A 8 8.23 -16.01 23.66
C SER A 8 8.91 -16.99 22.69
N ASN A 9 9.36 -18.14 23.19
CA ASN A 9 9.99 -19.17 22.37
C ASN A 9 8.99 -19.82 21.41
N LEU A 10 7.75 -20.03 21.85
CA LEU A 10 6.68 -20.56 21.00
C LEU A 10 6.37 -19.59 19.86
N VAL A 11 6.20 -18.30 20.16
CA VAL A 11 5.95 -17.25 19.16
C VAL A 11 7.10 -17.13 18.17
N ALA A 12 8.35 -17.11 18.65
CA ALA A 12 9.51 -17.06 17.77
C ALA A 12 9.59 -18.29 16.84
N LYS A 13 9.29 -19.47 17.36
CA LYS A 13 9.26 -20.71 16.56
C LYS A 13 8.13 -20.70 15.54
N ALA A 14 6.94 -20.21 15.90
CA ALA A 14 5.82 -20.05 14.98
C ALA A 14 6.16 -19.08 13.83
N TRP A 15 6.95 -18.04 14.11
CA TRP A 15 7.45 -17.10 13.11
C TRP A 15 8.68 -17.62 12.33
N GLY A 16 9.20 -18.81 12.64
CA GLY A 16 10.40 -19.35 12.01
C GLY A 16 11.69 -18.59 12.37
N ARG A 17 11.72 -17.94 13.54
CA ARG A 17 12.88 -17.18 14.05
C ARG A 17 13.62 -17.95 15.15
N ASN A 18 14.85 -17.51 15.44
CA ASN A 18 15.73 -18.14 16.43
C ASN A 18 15.44 -17.69 17.87
N ALA A 19 16.09 -18.33 18.84
CA ALA A 19 15.95 -18.01 20.27
C ALA A 19 16.35 -16.56 20.60
N SER A 20 17.28 -15.97 19.86
CA SER A 20 17.65 -14.55 20.02
C SER A 20 16.49 -13.61 19.71
N TYR A 21 15.63 -13.98 18.74
CA TYR A 21 14.40 -13.23 18.46
C TYR A 21 13.40 -13.33 19.60
N ALA A 22 13.29 -14.50 20.27
CA ALA A 22 12.46 -14.64 21.47
C ALA A 22 12.93 -13.71 22.61
N SER A 23 14.25 -13.54 22.77
CA SER A 23 14.80 -12.57 23.73
C SER A 23 14.47 -11.12 23.36
N ARG A 24 14.51 -10.76 22.07
CA ARG A 24 14.09 -9.44 21.59
C ARG A 24 12.61 -9.17 21.81
N LEU A 25 11.75 -10.16 21.53
CA LEU A 25 10.31 -10.06 21.79
C LEU A 25 10.04 -9.71 23.26
N ARG A 26 10.69 -10.40 24.20
CA ARG A 26 10.54 -10.09 25.64
C ARG A 26 11.03 -8.68 25.96
N HIS A 27 12.16 -8.26 25.40
CA HIS A 27 12.66 -6.91 25.60
C HIS A 27 11.68 -5.85 25.12
N TRP A 28 11.13 -6.01 23.91
CA TRP A 28 10.11 -5.12 23.36
C TRP A 28 8.81 -5.13 24.15
N SER A 29 8.35 -6.29 24.60
CA SER A 29 7.17 -6.38 25.47
C SER A 29 7.39 -5.69 26.82
N CYS A 30 8.59 -5.82 27.41
CA CYS A 30 8.92 -5.10 28.64
C CYS A 30 9.05 -3.59 28.41
N ALA A 31 9.69 -3.15 27.32
CA ALA A 31 9.81 -1.74 26.96
C ALA A 31 8.43 -1.09 26.75
N TYR A 32 7.55 -1.77 26.01
CA TYR A 32 6.18 -1.31 25.76
C TYR A 32 5.33 -1.19 27.04
N LEU A 33 5.53 -2.08 28.01
CA LEU A 33 4.84 -2.00 29.31
C LEU A 33 5.34 -0.84 30.17
N VAL A 34 6.57 -0.37 29.94
CA VAL A 34 7.16 0.77 30.65
C VAL A 34 6.78 2.09 29.97
N ASP A 35 6.81 2.11 28.63
CA ASP A 35 6.43 3.25 27.81
C ASP A 35 5.60 2.78 26.61
N PHE A 36 4.33 3.19 26.58
CA PHE A 36 3.41 2.82 25.51
C PHE A 36 3.78 3.42 24.16
N GLU A 37 4.62 4.45 24.13
CA GLU A 37 5.09 5.06 22.88
C GLU A 37 6.34 4.37 22.29
N ASP A 38 7.02 3.51 23.06
CA ASP A 38 8.24 2.82 22.61
C ASP A 38 7.93 1.53 21.85
N LEU A 39 7.36 1.69 20.65
CA LEU A 39 7.15 0.57 19.74
C LEU A 39 8.48 0.13 19.12
N PRO A 40 8.69 -1.20 18.95
CA PRO A 40 9.89 -1.72 18.32
C PRO A 40 10.03 -1.20 16.89
N LYS A 41 11.04 -0.36 16.67
CA LYS A 41 11.38 0.16 15.34
C LYS A 41 12.16 -0.91 14.58
N ASN A 42 11.69 -1.22 13.37
CA ASN A 42 12.37 -2.14 12.48
C ASN A 42 13.48 -1.38 11.73
N ASP A 43 14.72 -1.46 12.22
CA ASP A 43 15.90 -0.88 11.55
C ASP A 43 16.38 -1.70 10.34
N ALA A 44 15.63 -2.72 9.90
CA ALA A 44 15.94 -3.44 8.67
C ALA A 44 15.80 -2.48 7.49
N GLY A 45 16.93 -1.86 7.11
CA GLY A 45 17.04 -0.89 6.04
C GLY A 45 16.22 -1.27 4.83
N SER A 46 15.14 -0.52 4.62
CA SER A 46 14.23 -0.60 3.47
C SER A 46 14.91 -0.08 2.21
N TRP A 47 16.04 -0.64 1.81
CA TRP A 47 16.77 -0.15 0.63
C TRP A 47 15.99 -0.44 -0.66
N ASN A 48 15.04 -1.37 -0.63
CA ASN A 48 14.27 -1.81 -1.80
C ASN A 48 12.74 -1.86 -1.61
N THR A 49 12.21 -1.52 -0.44
CA THR A 49 10.74 -1.49 -0.25
C THR A 49 10.18 -0.14 -0.67
N SER A 50 9.31 -0.17 -1.69
CA SER A 50 8.55 1.02 -2.09
C SER A 50 7.74 1.55 -0.91
N VAL A 51 7.55 2.88 -0.83
CA VAL A 51 6.72 3.55 0.20
C VAL A 51 5.37 2.86 0.43
N LEU A 52 4.76 2.32 -0.62
CA LEU A 52 3.52 1.52 -0.55
C LEU A 52 3.57 0.31 0.41
N MET A 53 4.74 -0.30 0.62
CA MET A 53 4.88 -1.44 1.53
C MET A 53 5.16 -1.02 2.97
N THR A 54 5.62 0.21 3.17
CA THR A 54 5.91 0.76 4.51
C THR A 54 4.67 1.43 5.09
N ASP A 55 3.89 2.11 4.25
CA ASP A 55 2.72 2.88 4.64
C ASP A 55 1.45 2.11 4.29
N GLU A 56 0.92 1.38 5.29
CA GLU A 56 -0.26 0.54 5.13
C GLU A 56 -1.54 1.37 4.96
N ASP A 57 -1.61 2.55 5.59
CA ASP A 57 -2.71 3.51 5.46
C ASP A 57 -2.77 4.06 4.02
N LEU A 58 -1.63 4.45 3.46
CA LEU A 58 -1.54 4.89 2.07
C LEU A 58 -2.01 3.82 1.09
N LYS A 59 -1.66 2.56 1.34
CA LYS A 59 -2.10 1.44 0.51
C LYS A 59 -3.63 1.29 0.59
N GLN A 60 -4.19 1.38 1.78
CA GLN A 60 -5.63 1.27 2.00
C GLN A 60 -6.41 2.41 1.33
N ASP A 61 -5.91 3.64 1.41
CA ASP A 61 -6.50 4.81 0.75
C ASP A 61 -6.53 4.66 -0.77
N ILE A 62 -5.41 4.24 -1.37
CA ILE A 62 -5.34 4.01 -2.81
C ILE A 62 -6.31 2.90 -3.22
N GLN A 63 -6.39 1.80 -2.46
CA GLN A 63 -7.33 0.73 -2.76
C GLN A 63 -8.79 1.21 -2.68
N THR A 64 -9.13 2.00 -1.67
CA THR A 64 -10.47 2.56 -1.49
C THR A 64 -10.84 3.49 -2.65
N HIS A 65 -9.90 4.33 -3.09
CA HIS A 65 -10.09 5.19 -4.27
C HIS A 65 -10.29 4.38 -5.56
N LEU A 66 -9.49 3.34 -5.77
CA LEU A 66 -9.63 2.48 -6.94
C LEU A 66 -10.96 1.70 -6.94
N GLN A 67 -11.45 1.30 -5.76
CA GLN A 67 -12.74 0.63 -5.63
C GLN A 67 -13.92 1.55 -5.97
N SER A 68 -13.82 2.85 -5.68
CA SER A 68 -14.90 3.80 -5.99
C SER A 68 -14.98 4.17 -7.47
N LEU A 69 -13.89 4.02 -8.23
CA LEU A 69 -13.84 4.24 -9.68
C LEU A 69 -14.51 3.11 -10.49
N GLY A 70 -14.65 1.93 -9.91
CA GLY A 70 -15.34 0.78 -10.51
C GLY A 70 -14.40 -0.25 -11.14
N PRO A 71 -14.89 -1.07 -12.10
CA PRO A 71 -14.17 -2.25 -12.60
C PRO A 71 -12.97 -1.93 -13.50
N PHE A 72 -12.91 -0.72 -14.04
CA PHE A 72 -11.85 -0.28 -14.96
C PHE A 72 -10.99 0.78 -14.27
N VAL A 73 -9.77 0.39 -13.91
CA VAL A 73 -8.80 1.26 -13.24
C VAL A 73 -7.49 1.32 -14.02
N SER A 74 -6.94 2.52 -14.11
CA SER A 74 -5.71 2.87 -14.80
C SER A 74 -4.62 3.29 -13.80
N ALA A 75 -3.36 3.06 -14.16
CA ALA A 75 -2.23 3.55 -13.36
C ALA A 75 -2.26 5.08 -13.22
N MET A 76 -2.86 5.78 -14.18
CA MET A 76 -3.01 7.23 -14.14
C MET A 76 -3.97 7.69 -13.04
N ASP A 77 -4.96 6.87 -12.67
CA ASP A 77 -5.89 7.19 -11.58
C ASP A 77 -5.17 7.30 -10.24
N ILE A 78 -4.17 6.45 -10.01
CA ILE A 78 -3.28 6.54 -8.84
C ILE A 78 -2.45 7.82 -8.89
N VAL A 79 -1.91 8.18 -10.07
CA VAL A 79 -1.13 9.42 -10.22
C VAL A 79 -2.00 10.64 -9.90
N HIS A 80 -3.21 10.71 -10.44
CA HIS A 80 -4.16 11.79 -10.18
C HIS A 80 -4.59 11.84 -8.72
N PHE A 81 -4.88 10.70 -8.10
CA PHE A 81 -5.24 10.62 -6.68
C PHE A 81 -4.13 11.18 -5.79
N LEU A 82 -2.88 10.79 -6.06
CA LEU A 82 -1.72 11.26 -5.30
C LEU A 82 -1.35 12.72 -5.59
N ASP A 83 -1.81 13.28 -6.72
CA ASP A 83 -1.57 14.67 -7.07
C ASP A 83 -2.49 15.64 -6.32
N THR A 84 -3.53 15.12 -5.66
CA THR A 84 -4.46 15.88 -4.80
C THR A 84 -3.70 16.57 -3.65
N PRO A 85 -4.02 17.84 -3.31
CA PRO A 85 -3.30 18.59 -2.28
C PRO A 85 -3.31 17.92 -0.90
N THR A 86 -4.36 17.17 -0.58
CA THR A 86 -4.48 16.38 0.66
C THR A 86 -3.43 15.26 0.73
N MET A 87 -3.29 14.50 -0.35
CA MET A 87 -2.33 13.39 -0.44
C MET A 87 -0.89 13.87 -0.56
N LYS A 88 -0.64 14.99 -1.24
CA LYS A 88 0.68 15.64 -1.27
C LYS A 88 1.13 16.10 0.12
N ALA A 89 0.21 16.66 0.92
CA ALA A 89 0.49 17.03 2.30
C ALA A 89 0.81 15.80 3.17
N HIS A 90 0.04 14.72 2.99
CA HIS A 90 0.26 13.45 3.69
C HIS A 90 1.64 12.84 3.37
N LEU A 91 2.00 12.77 2.08
CA LEU A 91 3.28 12.21 1.64
C LEU A 91 4.50 13.10 1.93
N LYS A 92 4.30 14.38 2.31
CA LYS A 92 5.35 15.40 2.43
C LYS A 92 6.28 15.46 1.20
N ARG A 93 5.74 15.18 0.01
CA ARG A 93 6.49 15.15 -1.25
C ARG A 93 5.94 16.19 -2.22
N HIS A 94 6.86 16.97 -2.79
CA HIS A 94 6.53 17.99 -3.78
C HIS A 94 6.35 17.42 -5.20
N LYS A 95 6.94 16.24 -5.46
CA LYS A 95 6.88 15.59 -6.78
C LYS A 95 5.90 14.43 -6.74
N GLY A 96 4.94 14.46 -7.65
CA GLY A 96 4.04 13.34 -7.92
C GLY A 96 4.80 12.10 -8.38
N ILE A 97 4.14 10.96 -8.25
CA ILE A 97 4.70 9.67 -8.63
C ILE A 97 4.68 9.52 -10.15
N SER A 98 5.69 8.84 -10.72
CA SER A 98 5.69 8.54 -12.16
C SER A 98 4.71 7.41 -12.50
N GLU A 99 4.20 7.40 -13.73
CA GLU A 99 3.30 6.35 -14.20
C GLU A 99 3.92 4.94 -14.02
N CYS A 100 5.21 4.76 -14.32
CA CYS A 100 5.91 3.49 -14.12
C CYS A 100 5.85 3.00 -12.67
N THR A 101 5.94 3.93 -11.71
CA THR A 101 5.88 3.60 -10.28
C THR A 101 4.45 3.23 -9.89
N ALA A 102 3.44 3.95 -10.39
CA ALA A 102 2.03 3.61 -10.20
C ALA A 102 1.69 2.23 -10.79
N GLN A 103 2.23 1.88 -11.97
CA GLN A 103 2.11 0.54 -12.56
C GLN A 103 2.75 -0.54 -11.67
N GLN A 104 3.91 -0.27 -11.08
CA GLN A 104 4.55 -1.19 -10.15
C GLN A 104 3.70 -1.38 -8.88
N TRP A 105 3.09 -0.31 -8.36
CA TRP A 105 2.19 -0.35 -7.21
C TRP A 105 0.94 -1.18 -7.49
N MET A 106 0.34 -1.02 -8.66
CA MET A 106 -0.78 -1.86 -9.11
C MET A 106 -0.41 -3.34 -9.09
N ARG A 107 0.77 -3.70 -9.62
CA ARG A 107 1.24 -5.10 -9.60
C ARG A 107 1.43 -5.62 -8.18
N MET A 108 1.99 -4.82 -7.28
CA MET A 108 2.19 -5.18 -5.87
C MET A 108 0.87 -5.38 -5.13
N MET A 109 -0.16 -4.59 -5.44
CA MET A 109 -1.51 -4.74 -4.88
C MET A 109 -2.32 -5.89 -5.51
N GLY A 110 -1.77 -6.59 -6.52
CA GLY A 110 -2.41 -7.72 -7.19
C GLY A 110 -3.31 -7.35 -8.37
N TYR A 111 -3.34 -6.09 -8.80
CA TYR A 111 -4.08 -5.68 -10.00
C TYR A 111 -3.39 -6.23 -11.25
N ARG A 112 -4.21 -6.80 -12.15
CA ARG A 112 -3.76 -7.26 -13.46
C ARG A 112 -4.13 -6.23 -14.51
N LEU A 113 -3.13 -5.54 -15.05
CA LEU A 113 -3.30 -4.69 -16.23
C LEU A 113 -3.73 -5.58 -17.40
N ARG A 114 -5.03 -5.57 -17.72
CA ARG A 114 -5.55 -6.19 -18.94
C ARG A 114 -5.63 -5.10 -20.00
N LYS A 115 -5.03 -5.36 -21.15
CA LYS A 115 -5.38 -4.62 -22.36
C LYS A 115 -6.75 -5.15 -22.79
N GLU A 116 -7.73 -4.28 -22.87
CA GLU A 116 -9.00 -4.63 -23.49
C GLU A 116 -8.70 -5.13 -24.91
N LYS A 117 -9.22 -6.30 -25.27
CA LYS A 117 -9.24 -6.70 -26.67
C LYS A 117 -10.13 -5.67 -27.33
N LYS A 118 -9.60 -4.86 -28.26
CA LYS A 118 -10.41 -3.95 -29.07
C LYS A 118 -11.57 -4.74 -29.68
N GLY A 119 -12.71 -4.74 -29.01
CA GLY A 119 -13.97 -5.15 -29.58
C GLY A 119 -14.25 -4.16 -30.70
N GLN A 120 -14.64 -4.68 -31.84
CA GLN A 120 -15.08 -3.90 -32.99
C GLN A 120 -16.00 -2.77 -32.49
N TYR A 121 -15.59 -1.51 -32.71
CA TYR A 121 -16.35 -0.33 -32.26
C TYR A 121 -17.77 -0.40 -32.84
N SER A 122 -18.75 -0.54 -31.96
CA SER A 122 -20.17 -0.31 -32.27
C SER A 122 -20.75 0.50 -31.12
N ASP A 123 -20.33 1.76 -31.01
CA ASP A 123 -21.03 2.74 -30.19
C ASP A 123 -21.07 4.07 -30.95
N GLY A 124 -22.26 4.35 -31.49
CA GLY A 124 -22.63 5.59 -32.13
C GLY A 124 -22.80 6.66 -31.06
N HIS A 125 -21.75 7.41 -30.79
CA HIS A 125 -21.87 8.64 -30.03
C HIS A 125 -22.45 9.73 -30.96
N GLU A 126 -23.77 9.69 -31.17
CA GLU A 126 -24.51 10.77 -31.82
C GLU A 126 -24.45 12.02 -30.92
N ARG A 127 -23.60 12.99 -31.29
CA ARG A 127 -23.61 14.32 -30.68
C ARG A 127 -24.73 15.14 -31.32
N ASN A 128 -25.75 15.47 -30.53
CA ASN A 128 -26.93 16.26 -30.91
C ASN A 128 -26.68 17.77 -31.16
N ASN A 129 -25.49 18.18 -31.59
CA ASN A 129 -25.21 19.62 -31.79
C ASN A 129 -24.60 19.89 -33.18
N VAL A 130 -25.34 19.52 -34.21
CA VAL A 130 -25.21 20.12 -35.54
C VAL A 130 -26.08 21.38 -35.54
N VAL A 131 -25.42 22.54 -35.52
CA VAL A 131 -26.08 23.83 -35.77
C VAL A 131 -26.19 23.97 -37.28
N ASP A 132 -27.40 23.94 -37.82
CA ASP A 132 -27.67 24.35 -39.20
C ASP A 132 -27.51 25.87 -39.31
N TYR A 133 -26.82 26.31 -40.36
CA TYR A 133 -26.56 27.71 -40.70
C TYR A 133 -27.60 28.21 -41.70
#